data_AF-B9SEY7-F1
#
_entry.id   AF-B9SEY7-F1
#
_cell.length_a   1.000
_cell.length_b   1.000
_cell.length_c   1.000
_cell.angle_alpha   90.00
_cell.angle_beta   90.00
_cell.angle_gamma   90.00
#
_symmetry.space_group_name_H-M   'P 1'
#
loop_
_entity.id
_entity.type
_entity.pdbx_description
1 polymer ?
#
loop_
_entity_poly.entity_id
_entity_poly.type
_entity_poly.pdbx_seq_one_letter_code
_entity_poly.pdbx_strand_id
1 'polypeptide(L)'
;MVHLLLSKPNWKEEDGDRDSDLGKQWVLLLNKLESIIWSLINAGGGRSEARLWLCSSIAAISSLTSRQQKDLFVGLLRRKPTNRSLASQLLQMMFEKRRRKVGAIVAKRSYLLEKFFDGNPMHIMQWFSNFADNGGLDHKKGAKALSQFAFVNRDICWEELQWKGKHGQSPAVVATKPHYFLDLDVQKTVENFLENVPEFWSSSEFAESLRDGDILFVDTKYFVEFFVGLMYEEDAKDVWKVINEFLMEEYFSSLCKHLLITLEEEELCTVLELLRKYLGLRMESIDFGNSSCWLELVLSKSKDCKSLDQLLLLNAFINQGRQLLRLLHDEEAAKEQTKIKDIVSQICTVSSNANYLVPLLSECFKLKFAETVKFLGLQSWVDLPEHLSKFCFSTWMKWLLTEVA
;
A
#
# COMPACT_ATOMS: atom_id res chain seq x y z
N MET A 1 -40.69 12.56 0.60
CA MET A 1 -39.96 11.30 0.30
C MET A 1 -38.80 11.06 1.27
N VAL A 2 -37.80 11.93 1.39
CA VAL A 2 -36.63 11.68 2.28
C VAL A 2 -37.03 11.41 3.74
N HIS A 3 -37.99 12.14 4.31
CA HIS A 3 -38.50 11.85 5.67
C HIS A 3 -39.12 10.45 5.82
N LEU A 4 -39.72 9.88 4.77
CA LEU A 4 -40.28 8.52 4.80
C LEU A 4 -39.17 7.46 4.80
N LEU A 5 -38.05 7.73 4.11
CA LEU A 5 -36.87 6.86 4.07
C LEU A 5 -36.10 6.86 5.39
N LEU A 6 -36.28 7.88 6.23
CA LEU A 6 -35.55 8.08 7.48
C LEU A 6 -36.41 7.87 8.73
N SER A 7 -37.70 7.59 8.56
CA SER A 7 -38.60 7.29 9.68
C SER A 7 -38.49 5.82 10.06
N LYS A 8 -38.28 5.52 11.35
CA LYS A 8 -38.19 4.13 11.82
C LYS A 8 -39.47 3.37 11.43
N PRO A 9 -39.38 2.18 10.81
CA PRO A 9 -40.57 1.46 10.38
C PRO A 9 -41.40 0.99 11.58
N ASN A 10 -42.73 0.98 11.43
CA ASN A 10 -43.63 0.42 12.43
C ASN A 10 -43.78 -1.10 12.20
N TRP A 11 -43.00 -1.90 12.91
CA TRP A 11 -42.95 -3.36 12.77
C TRP A 11 -44.23 -4.10 13.19
N LYS A 12 -45.25 -3.40 13.72
CA LYS A 12 -46.47 -4.00 14.28
C LYS A 12 -47.63 -4.11 13.29
N GLU A 13 -47.48 -3.58 12.07
CA GLU A 13 -48.47 -3.61 11.00
C GLU A 13 -48.01 -4.54 9.86
N GLU A 14 -47.62 -5.77 10.18
CA GLU A 14 -47.34 -6.78 9.15
C GLU A 14 -48.67 -7.38 8.64
N ASP A 15 -49.04 -7.06 7.41
CA ASP A 15 -50.14 -7.75 6.71
C ASP A 15 -49.56 -9.05 6.11
N GLY A 16 -49.58 -10.10 6.94
CA GLY A 16 -48.62 -11.22 6.96
C GLY A 16 -48.47 -12.14 5.74
N ASP A 17 -49.03 -11.81 4.57
CA ASP A 17 -48.87 -12.61 3.34
C ASP A 17 -48.50 -11.75 2.12
N ARG A 18 -49.13 -10.57 1.96
CA ARG A 18 -48.89 -9.67 0.82
C ARG A 18 -47.54 -8.96 0.90
N ASP A 19 -47.09 -8.58 2.10
CA ASP A 19 -45.79 -7.94 2.33
C ASP A 19 -44.62 -8.93 2.14
N SER A 20 -44.83 -10.21 2.45
CA SER A 20 -43.82 -11.27 2.23
C SER A 20 -43.53 -11.48 0.73
N ASP A 21 -44.58 -11.55 -0.10
CA ASP A 21 -44.40 -11.76 -1.54
C ASP A 21 -43.83 -10.53 -2.26
N LEU A 22 -44.21 -9.32 -1.81
CA LEU A 22 -43.59 -8.07 -2.26
C LEU A 22 -42.10 -8.03 -1.92
N GLY A 23 -41.72 -8.38 -0.69
CA GLY A 23 -40.32 -8.44 -0.27
C GLY A 23 -39.49 -9.40 -1.12
N LYS A 24 -40.01 -10.61 -1.39
CA LYS A 24 -39.34 -11.60 -2.25
C LYS A 24 -39.15 -11.09 -3.68
N GLN A 25 -40.19 -10.47 -4.26
CA GLN A 25 -40.11 -9.86 -5.58
C GLN A 25 -39.04 -8.76 -5.62
N TRP A 26 -38.97 -7.95 -4.57
CA TRP A 26 -37.98 -6.89 -4.44
C TRP A 26 -36.55 -7.44 -4.39
N VAL A 27 -36.31 -8.45 -3.55
CA VAL A 27 -35.01 -9.15 -3.46
C VAL A 27 -34.63 -9.78 -4.81
N LEU A 28 -35.58 -10.35 -5.55
CA LEU A 28 -35.33 -10.88 -6.90
C LEU A 28 -34.88 -9.79 -7.89
N LEU A 29 -35.48 -8.61 -7.84
CA LEU A 29 -35.07 -7.46 -8.68
C LEU A 29 -33.67 -6.97 -8.32
N LEU A 30 -33.35 -6.88 -7.02
CA LEU A 30 -32.02 -6.50 -6.56
C LEU A 30 -30.95 -7.52 -6.95
N ASN A 31 -31.26 -8.82 -6.92
CA ASN A 31 -30.36 -9.86 -7.42
C ASN A 31 -30.11 -9.75 -8.94
N LYS A 32 -31.15 -9.42 -9.73
CA LYS A 32 -30.98 -9.16 -11.17
C LYS A 32 -30.08 -7.94 -11.42
N LEU A 33 -30.29 -6.87 -10.66
CA LEU A 33 -29.47 -5.66 -10.72
C LEU A 33 -28.01 -5.96 -10.38
N GLU A 34 -27.77 -6.70 -9.30
CA GLU A 34 -26.46 -7.18 -8.88
C GLU A 34 -25.75 -7.94 -10.00
N SER A 35 -26.43 -8.91 -10.63
CA SER A 35 -25.84 -9.71 -11.70
C SER A 35 -25.38 -8.85 -12.89
N ILE A 36 -26.13 -7.81 -13.25
CA ILE A 36 -25.76 -6.91 -14.34
C ILE A 36 -24.56 -6.05 -13.92
N ILE A 37 -24.59 -5.46 -12.73
CA ILE A 37 -23.47 -4.66 -12.24
C ILE A 37 -22.20 -5.50 -12.12
N TRP A 38 -22.31 -6.74 -11.66
CA TRP A 38 -21.19 -7.67 -11.58
C TRP A 38 -20.63 -8.02 -12.96
N SER A 39 -21.50 -8.18 -13.98
CA SER A 39 -21.04 -8.38 -15.35
C SER A 39 -20.24 -7.17 -15.88
N LEU A 40 -20.63 -5.95 -15.50
CA LEU A 40 -19.93 -4.73 -15.87
C LEU A 40 -18.60 -4.56 -15.14
N ILE A 41 -18.54 -4.90 -13.85
CA ILE A 41 -17.28 -4.90 -13.10
C ILE A 41 -16.30 -5.91 -13.69
N ASN A 42 -16.76 -7.07 -14.16
CA ASN A 42 -15.88 -8.05 -14.80
C ASN A 42 -15.58 -7.76 -16.28
N ALA A 43 -16.35 -6.88 -16.91
CA ALA A 43 -16.04 -6.37 -18.24
C ALA A 43 -14.88 -5.35 -18.19
N GLY A 44 -14.24 -5.12 -19.34
CA GLY A 44 -13.04 -4.30 -19.56
C GLY A 44 -12.60 -3.38 -18.41
N GLY A 45 -11.43 -3.63 -17.84
CA GLY A 45 -10.78 -2.75 -16.84
C GLY A 45 -11.48 -2.57 -15.48
N GLY A 46 -12.80 -2.84 -15.37
CA GLY A 46 -13.62 -2.58 -14.20
C GLY A 46 -13.19 -3.35 -12.96
N ARG A 47 -12.64 -4.56 -13.11
CA ARG A 47 -12.17 -5.39 -12.00
C ARG A 47 -10.98 -4.75 -11.31
N SER A 48 -10.04 -4.21 -12.10
CA SER A 48 -8.88 -3.48 -11.59
C SER A 48 -9.30 -2.21 -10.86
N GLU A 49 -10.34 -1.52 -11.35
CA GLU A 49 -10.89 -0.34 -10.69
C GLU A 49 -11.58 -0.69 -9.37
N ALA A 50 -12.43 -1.72 -9.36
CA ALA A 50 -13.09 -2.22 -8.14
C ALA A 50 -12.07 -2.64 -7.07
N ARG A 51 -10.97 -3.25 -7.50
CA ARG A 51 -9.84 -3.60 -6.65
C ARG A 51 -9.16 -2.36 -6.06
N LEU A 52 -8.92 -1.33 -6.86
CA LEU A 52 -8.34 -0.07 -6.39
C LEU A 52 -9.25 0.62 -5.36
N TRP A 53 -10.56 0.57 -5.57
CA TRP A 53 -11.52 1.07 -4.59
C TRP A 53 -11.48 0.28 -3.29
N LEU A 54 -11.34 -1.05 -3.33
CA LEU A 54 -11.19 -1.86 -2.13
C LEU A 54 -9.92 -1.50 -1.37
N CYS A 55 -8.78 -1.40 -2.06
CA CYS A 55 -7.53 -0.95 -1.44
C CYS A 55 -7.65 0.44 -0.81
N SER A 56 -8.38 1.35 -1.45
CA SER A 56 -8.65 2.70 -0.93
C SER A 56 -9.53 2.67 0.33
N SER A 57 -10.56 1.83 0.35
CA SER A 57 -11.39 1.63 1.54
C SER A 57 -10.60 1.01 2.70
N ILE A 58 -9.73 0.03 2.42
CA ILE A 58 -8.81 -0.55 3.42
C ILE A 58 -7.87 0.53 3.97
N ALA A 59 -7.31 1.38 3.11
CA ALA A 59 -6.43 2.48 3.50
C ALA A 59 -7.11 3.50 4.43
N ALA A 60 -8.45 3.56 4.43
CA ALA A 60 -9.24 4.45 5.27
C ALA A 60 -9.72 3.81 6.59
N ILE A 61 -9.33 2.56 6.87
CA ILE A 61 -9.64 1.88 8.13
C ILE A 61 -8.93 2.61 9.27
N SER A 62 -9.70 3.02 10.26
CA SER A 62 -9.22 3.87 11.36
C SER A 62 -9.12 3.13 12.70
N SER A 63 -9.78 1.98 12.82
CA SER A 63 -9.82 1.20 14.07
C SER A 63 -8.56 0.39 14.35
N LEU A 64 -7.67 0.23 13.37
CA LEU A 64 -6.42 -0.51 13.53
C LEU A 64 -5.37 0.33 14.27
N THR A 65 -4.81 -0.24 15.33
CA THR A 65 -3.63 0.33 15.99
C THR A 65 -2.39 0.21 15.10
N SER A 66 -1.40 1.10 15.26
CA SER A 66 -0.13 1.03 14.52
C SER A 66 0.55 -0.34 14.65
N ARG A 67 0.42 -0.99 15.82
CA ARG A 67 0.96 -2.34 16.04
C ARG A 67 0.29 -3.38 15.14
N GLN A 68 -1.03 -3.35 15.03
CA GLN A 68 -1.80 -4.26 14.16
C GLN A 68 -1.51 -3.98 12.68
N GLN A 69 -1.37 -2.72 12.29
CA GLN A 69 -0.98 -2.33 10.93
C GLN A 69 0.40 -2.89 10.57
N LYS A 70 1.38 -2.74 11.47
CA LYS A 70 2.72 -3.32 11.31
C LYS A 70 2.66 -4.85 11.26
N ASP A 71 1.92 -5.50 12.16
CA ASP A 71 1.78 -6.97 12.19
C ASP A 71 1.11 -7.51 10.91
N LEU A 72 0.19 -6.75 10.30
CA LEU A 72 -0.42 -7.08 9.01
C LEU A 72 0.65 -7.21 7.92
N PHE A 73 1.44 -6.16 7.69
CA PHE A 73 2.45 -6.17 6.62
C PHE A 73 3.61 -7.12 6.91
N VAL A 74 4.06 -7.23 8.17
CA VAL A 74 5.08 -8.21 8.56
C VAL A 74 4.57 -9.64 8.33
N GLY A 75 3.30 -9.91 8.64
CA GLY A 75 2.67 -11.19 8.38
C GLY A 75 2.66 -11.56 6.90
N LEU A 76 2.46 -10.60 6.01
CA LEU A 76 2.55 -10.80 4.56
C LEU A 76 3.98 -11.09 4.11
N LEU A 77 4.95 -10.27 4.55
CA LEU A 77 6.36 -10.43 4.18
C LEU A 77 6.93 -11.78 4.64
N ARG A 78 6.53 -12.26 5.84
CA ARG A 78 7.02 -13.53 6.40
C ARG A 78 6.24 -14.76 5.91
N ARG A 79 5.18 -14.59 5.12
CA ARG A 79 4.40 -15.72 4.57
C ARG A 79 5.24 -16.48 3.53
N LYS A 80 4.95 -17.77 3.37
CA LYS A 80 5.55 -18.61 2.33
C LYS A 80 4.51 -18.89 1.21
N PRO A 81 4.90 -18.85 -0.08
CA PRO A 81 6.21 -18.43 -0.59
C PRO A 81 6.50 -16.94 -0.30
N THR A 82 7.79 -16.58 -0.19
CA THR A 82 8.19 -15.20 0.15
C THR A 82 7.79 -14.25 -0.96
N ASN A 83 7.03 -13.21 -0.63
CA ASN A 83 6.67 -12.18 -1.59
C ASN A 83 7.84 -11.19 -1.76
N ARG A 84 8.70 -11.49 -2.74
CA ARG A 84 9.84 -10.63 -3.10
C ARG A 84 9.37 -9.30 -3.69
N SER A 85 8.29 -9.25 -4.47
CA SER A 85 7.82 -8.00 -5.10
C SER A 85 7.32 -7.00 -4.04
N LEU A 86 6.59 -7.47 -3.04
CA LEU A 86 6.16 -6.67 -1.88
C LEU A 86 7.34 -6.17 -1.06
N ALA A 87 8.32 -7.04 -0.79
CA ALA A 87 9.54 -6.65 -0.08
C ALA A 87 10.31 -5.56 -0.86
N SER A 88 10.48 -5.74 -2.16
CA SER A 88 11.15 -4.78 -3.03
C SER A 88 10.48 -3.41 -3.02
N GLN A 89 9.15 -3.36 -3.09
CA GLN A 89 8.41 -2.10 -3.03
C GLN A 89 8.52 -1.44 -1.67
N LEU A 90 8.41 -2.21 -0.58
CA LEU A 90 8.60 -1.68 0.77
C LEU A 90 10.00 -1.09 0.95
N LEU A 91 11.03 -1.80 0.47
CA LEU A 91 12.42 -1.34 0.53
C LEU A 91 12.63 -0.06 -0.28
N GLN A 92 12.04 0.04 -1.48
CA GLN A 92 12.08 1.28 -2.27
C GLN A 92 11.46 2.46 -1.50
N MET A 93 10.29 2.26 -0.88
CA MET A 93 9.67 3.28 -0.03
C MET A 93 10.59 3.69 1.14
N MET A 94 11.28 2.72 1.74
CA MET A 94 12.23 2.97 2.82
C MET A 94 13.49 3.71 2.35
N PHE A 95 13.98 3.42 1.14
CA PHE A 95 15.12 4.12 0.56
C PHE A 95 14.76 5.60 0.33
N GLU A 96 13.55 5.88 -0.15
CA GLU A 96 13.08 7.25 -0.36
C GLU A 96 12.81 8.00 0.97
N LYS A 97 12.10 7.37 1.91
CA LYS A 97 11.58 8.05 3.11
C LYS A 97 12.45 7.91 4.35
N ARG A 98 13.35 6.94 4.40
CA ARG A 98 14.21 6.60 5.56
C ARG A 98 15.64 6.25 5.16
N ARG A 99 16.17 6.85 4.08
CA ARG A 99 17.54 6.61 3.56
C ARG A 99 18.62 6.47 4.63
N ARG A 100 18.64 7.36 5.65
CA ARG A 100 19.67 7.34 6.70
C ARG A 100 19.63 6.10 7.58
N LYS A 101 18.43 5.62 7.93
CA LYS A 101 18.29 4.39 8.73
C LYS A 101 18.78 3.17 7.95
N VAL A 102 18.47 3.13 6.65
CA VAL A 102 18.92 2.06 5.74
C VAL A 102 20.42 2.17 5.44
N GLY A 103 20.93 3.37 5.19
CA GLY A 103 22.35 3.67 4.98
C GLY A 103 23.20 3.25 6.16
N ALA A 104 22.71 3.42 7.40
CA ALA A 104 23.40 2.92 8.59
C ALA A 104 23.55 1.39 8.63
N ILE A 105 22.65 0.62 8.00
CA ILE A 105 22.77 -0.83 7.87
C ILE A 105 23.87 -1.18 6.86
N VAL A 106 23.91 -0.46 5.74
CA VAL A 106 24.96 -0.61 4.71
C VAL A 106 26.33 -0.23 5.27
N ALA A 107 26.43 0.86 6.03
CA ALA A 107 27.67 1.33 6.65
C ALA A 107 28.28 0.27 7.60
N LYS A 108 27.46 -0.46 8.37
CA LYS A 108 27.93 -1.56 9.21
C LYS A 108 28.48 -2.75 8.44
N ARG A 109 28.11 -2.85 7.16
CA ARG A 109 28.50 -3.91 6.22
C ARG A 109 29.28 -3.33 5.04
N SER A 110 30.01 -2.23 5.27
CA SER A 110 30.72 -1.49 4.21
C SER A 110 31.66 -2.40 3.42
N TYR A 111 32.28 -3.37 4.09
CA TYR A 111 33.16 -4.36 3.49
C TYR A 111 32.51 -5.18 2.36
N LEU A 112 31.19 -5.34 2.35
CA LEU A 112 30.48 -6.04 1.27
C LEU A 112 30.41 -5.22 -0.03
N LEU A 113 30.66 -3.90 0.03
CA LEU A 113 30.62 -3.04 -1.16
C LEU A 113 31.89 -3.11 -2.01
N GLU A 114 32.95 -3.79 -1.58
CA GLU A 114 34.08 -4.12 -2.43
C GLU A 114 33.60 -4.76 -3.75
N LYS A 115 32.76 -5.80 -3.65
CA LYS A 115 32.15 -6.49 -4.79
C LYS A 115 31.15 -5.65 -5.59
N PHE A 116 30.63 -4.57 -4.98
CA PHE A 116 29.71 -3.66 -5.67
C PHE A 116 30.44 -2.75 -6.67
N PHE A 117 31.70 -2.41 -6.36
CA PHE A 117 32.56 -1.60 -7.22
C PHE A 117 33.43 -2.42 -8.15
N ASP A 118 33.78 -3.65 -7.76
CA ASP A 118 34.60 -4.55 -8.57
C ASP A 118 34.04 -4.75 -9.99
N GLY A 119 34.90 -4.53 -10.99
CA GLY A 119 34.57 -4.62 -12.41
C GLY A 119 33.51 -3.64 -12.91
N ASN A 120 33.09 -2.63 -12.13
CA ASN A 120 32.04 -1.69 -12.51
C ASN A 120 32.51 -0.22 -12.47
N PRO A 121 33.11 0.28 -13.58
CA PRO A 121 33.57 1.66 -13.69
C PRO A 121 32.47 2.69 -13.44
N MET A 122 31.23 2.37 -13.80
CA MET A 122 30.11 3.31 -13.65
C MET A 122 29.80 3.55 -12.17
N HIS A 123 29.71 2.49 -11.35
CA HIS A 123 29.53 2.61 -9.91
C HIS A 123 30.68 3.38 -9.25
N ILE A 124 31.92 3.05 -9.64
CA ILE A 124 33.12 3.74 -9.16
C ILE A 124 33.02 5.23 -9.44
N MET A 125 32.78 5.61 -10.69
CA MET A 125 32.75 7.01 -11.10
C MET A 125 31.62 7.79 -10.42
N GLN A 126 30.43 7.21 -10.28
CA GLN A 126 29.30 7.87 -9.61
C GLN A 126 29.54 8.13 -8.13
N TRP A 127 30.27 7.25 -7.45
CA TRP A 127 30.51 7.37 -6.01
C TRP A 127 31.77 8.17 -5.68
N PHE A 128 32.89 7.90 -6.34
CA PHE A 128 34.21 8.40 -5.97
C PHE A 128 34.65 9.68 -6.69
N SER A 129 33.93 10.16 -7.72
CA SER A 129 34.34 11.37 -8.46
C SER A 129 33.92 12.70 -7.81
N ASN A 130 33.32 12.67 -6.62
CA ASN A 130 32.69 13.83 -5.97
C ASN A 130 33.69 14.70 -5.18
N PHE A 131 34.82 15.06 -5.78
CA PHE A 131 35.81 15.95 -5.19
C PHE A 131 35.33 17.41 -5.26
N ALA A 132 35.66 18.23 -4.25
CA ALA A 132 35.33 19.65 -4.25
C ALA A 132 36.35 20.44 -5.07
N ASP A 133 35.84 21.37 -5.87
CA ASP A 133 36.64 22.41 -6.52
C ASP A 133 36.96 23.55 -5.54
N ASN A 134 37.90 24.43 -5.93
CA ASN A 134 38.27 25.63 -5.19
C ASN A 134 37.05 26.56 -4.98
N GLY A 135 36.31 26.34 -3.89
CA GLY A 135 35.09 27.07 -3.52
C GLY A 135 34.01 26.20 -2.85
N GLY A 136 34.11 24.88 -2.90
CA GLY A 136 33.22 23.95 -2.20
C GLY A 136 33.56 23.76 -0.72
N LEU A 137 32.56 23.36 0.09
CA LEU A 137 32.72 23.23 1.55
C LEU A 137 33.45 21.95 2.02
N ASP A 138 33.56 20.90 1.20
CA ASP A 138 34.39 19.67 1.43
C ASP A 138 34.14 18.63 0.31
N HIS A 139 35.06 17.65 0.12
CA HIS A 139 34.81 16.46 -0.70
C HIS A 139 33.56 15.70 -0.20
N LYS A 140 32.85 14.99 -1.09
CA LYS A 140 31.60 14.26 -0.76
C LYS A 140 31.70 12.77 -1.09
N LYS A 141 30.79 11.97 -0.53
CA LYS A 141 30.62 10.53 -0.84
C LYS A 141 31.96 9.76 -0.77
N GLY A 142 32.23 8.89 -1.75
CA GLY A 142 33.45 8.10 -1.83
C GLY A 142 34.71 8.93 -1.94
N ALA A 143 34.66 10.10 -2.58
CA ALA A 143 35.81 11.02 -2.70
C ALA A 143 36.31 11.48 -1.33
N LYS A 144 35.36 11.78 -0.43
CA LYS A 144 35.68 12.13 0.97
C LYS A 144 36.37 10.98 1.68
N ALA A 145 35.79 9.78 1.63
CA ALA A 145 36.38 8.59 2.23
C ALA A 145 37.79 8.31 1.70
N LEU A 146 37.97 8.35 0.38
CA LEU A 146 39.25 8.12 -0.30
C LEU A 146 40.31 9.12 0.19
N SER A 147 39.97 10.42 0.17
CA SER A 147 40.89 11.48 0.61
C SER A 147 41.29 11.34 2.08
N GLN A 148 40.31 11.12 2.97
CA GLN A 148 40.55 10.99 4.41
C GLN A 148 41.38 9.75 4.73
N PHE A 149 41.00 8.59 4.18
CA PHE A 149 41.72 7.35 4.41
C PHE A 149 43.14 7.39 3.86
N ALA A 150 43.35 7.91 2.64
CA ALA A 150 44.68 8.05 2.06
C ALA A 150 45.58 9.01 2.85
N PHE A 151 45.00 10.05 3.47
CA PHE A 151 45.76 10.96 4.32
C PHE A 151 46.16 10.38 5.66
N VAL A 152 45.34 9.50 6.24
CA VAL A 152 45.63 8.82 7.51
C VAL A 152 46.65 7.70 7.29
N ASN A 153 46.50 6.93 6.20
CA ASN A 153 47.31 5.75 5.90
C ASN A 153 48.23 5.98 4.69
N ARG A 154 49.06 7.03 4.78
CA ARG A 154 49.89 7.49 3.65
C ARG A 154 50.93 6.47 3.20
N ASP A 155 51.43 5.70 4.14
CA ASP A 155 52.44 4.68 3.94
C ASP A 155 51.97 3.54 3.03
N ILE A 156 50.68 3.22 3.05
CA ILE A 156 50.10 2.15 2.22
C ILE A 156 49.32 2.68 1.00
N CYS A 157 48.71 3.86 1.11
CA CYS A 157 47.80 4.34 0.06
C CYS A 157 48.49 5.10 -1.06
N TRP A 158 49.66 5.71 -0.81
CA TRP A 158 50.15 6.77 -1.70
C TRP A 158 50.61 6.28 -3.07
N GLU A 159 51.23 5.10 -3.11
CA GLU A 159 51.66 4.46 -4.36
C GLU A 159 50.47 3.92 -5.18
N GLU A 160 49.34 3.68 -4.51
CA GLU A 160 48.12 3.18 -5.12
C GLU A 160 47.28 4.31 -5.74
N LEU A 161 47.54 5.59 -5.40
CA LEU A 161 46.89 6.75 -6.03
C LEU A 161 47.41 6.99 -7.45
N GLN A 162 46.53 6.93 -8.43
CA GLN A 162 46.86 7.13 -9.85
C GLN A 162 46.49 8.54 -10.30
N TRP A 163 47.44 9.24 -10.91
CA TRP A 163 47.29 10.63 -11.35
C TRP A 163 47.18 10.71 -12.86
N LYS A 164 46.30 11.57 -13.38
CA LYS A 164 46.14 11.81 -14.83
C LYS A 164 47.36 12.49 -15.47
N GLY A 165 48.18 13.18 -14.68
CA GLY A 165 49.38 13.90 -15.12
C GLY A 165 50.65 13.05 -15.13
N LYS A 166 51.72 13.55 -15.76
CA LYS A 166 53.02 12.85 -15.89
C LYS A 166 53.78 12.63 -14.58
N HIS A 167 53.44 13.37 -13.53
CA HIS A 167 54.08 13.27 -12.22
C HIS A 167 53.00 13.16 -11.14
N GLY A 168 53.14 12.18 -10.26
CA GLY A 168 52.30 12.08 -9.07
C GLY A 168 52.55 13.25 -8.12
N GLN A 169 51.55 13.58 -7.31
CA GLN A 169 51.67 14.60 -6.28
C GLN A 169 52.23 13.98 -4.99
N SER A 170 53.03 14.72 -4.22
CA SER A 170 53.54 14.21 -2.94
C SER A 170 52.53 14.41 -1.80
N PRO A 171 52.55 13.58 -0.74
CA PRO A 171 51.58 13.69 0.35
C PRO A 171 51.58 15.07 1.03
N ALA A 172 52.76 15.66 1.20
CA ALA A 172 52.92 16.99 1.79
C ALA A 172 52.29 18.09 0.91
N VAL A 173 52.40 17.96 -0.41
CA VAL A 173 51.81 18.92 -1.37
C VAL A 173 50.30 18.81 -1.37
N VAL A 174 49.74 17.61 -1.42
CA VAL A 174 48.28 17.41 -1.41
C VAL A 174 47.66 17.82 -0.06
N ALA A 175 48.37 17.61 1.06
CA ALA A 175 47.91 18.06 2.38
C ALA A 175 47.75 19.58 2.49
N THR A 176 48.59 20.34 1.78
CA THR A 176 48.50 21.81 1.72
C THR A 176 47.58 22.30 0.61
N LYS A 177 47.32 21.47 -0.40
CA LYS A 177 46.51 21.78 -1.59
C LYS A 177 45.59 20.61 -1.95
N PRO A 178 44.44 20.44 -1.26
CA PRO A 178 43.52 19.33 -1.50
C PRO A 178 42.89 19.28 -2.91
N HIS A 179 42.88 20.40 -3.64
CA HIS A 179 42.38 20.43 -5.03
C HIS A 179 43.14 19.49 -5.98
N TYR A 180 44.36 19.05 -5.64
CA TYR A 180 45.07 18.07 -6.45
C TYR A 180 44.32 16.75 -6.59
N PHE A 181 43.41 16.40 -5.67
CA PHE A 181 42.56 15.21 -5.84
C PHE A 181 41.70 15.24 -7.12
N LEU A 182 41.46 16.42 -7.73
CA LEU A 182 40.78 16.54 -9.03
C LEU A 182 41.58 15.91 -10.18
N ASP A 183 42.90 15.83 -10.03
CA ASP A 183 43.81 15.24 -11.01
C ASP A 183 43.93 13.71 -10.87
N LEU A 184 43.23 13.09 -9.91
CA LEU A 184 43.21 11.64 -9.80
C LEU A 184 42.51 10.99 -10.99
N ASP A 185 43.11 9.90 -11.46
CA ASP A 185 42.40 8.86 -12.18
C ASP A 185 41.62 8.03 -11.15
N VAL A 186 40.36 8.45 -10.94
CA VAL A 186 39.47 7.89 -9.92
C VAL A 186 39.23 6.40 -10.16
N GLN A 187 39.01 6.01 -11.41
CA GLN A 187 38.74 4.62 -11.74
C GLN A 187 39.94 3.75 -11.37
N LYS A 188 41.12 4.09 -11.90
CA LYS A 188 42.32 3.29 -11.69
C LYS A 188 42.77 3.28 -10.22
N THR A 189 42.57 4.39 -9.52
CA THR A 189 42.85 4.47 -8.07
C THR A 189 41.94 3.53 -7.27
N VAL A 190 40.65 3.46 -7.59
CA VAL A 190 39.73 2.57 -6.90
C VAL A 190 39.98 1.11 -7.26
N GLU A 191 40.32 0.80 -8.52
CA GLU A 191 40.77 -0.53 -8.94
C GLU A 191 42.01 -0.98 -8.15
N ASN A 192 43.02 -0.11 -8.00
CA ASN A 192 44.16 -0.38 -7.13
C ASN A 192 43.76 -0.62 -5.67
N PHE A 193 42.81 0.14 -5.12
CA PHE A 193 42.32 -0.08 -3.75
C PHE A 193 41.51 -1.37 -3.58
N LEU A 194 40.82 -1.84 -4.62
CA LEU A 194 40.18 -3.15 -4.62
C LEU A 194 41.22 -4.28 -4.53
N GLU A 195 42.35 -4.15 -5.23
CA GLU A 195 43.38 -5.18 -5.26
C GLU A 195 44.36 -5.12 -4.08
N ASN A 196 44.78 -3.92 -3.69
CA ASN A 196 45.97 -3.72 -2.86
C ASN A 196 45.67 -3.09 -1.48
N VAL A 197 44.45 -2.58 -1.23
CA VAL A 197 44.11 -1.87 0.02
C VAL A 197 42.78 -2.35 0.63
N PRO A 198 42.67 -3.62 1.04
CA PRO A 198 41.43 -4.20 1.59
C PRO A 198 40.95 -3.48 2.87
N GLU A 199 41.85 -2.88 3.63
CA GLU A 199 41.55 -2.13 4.86
C GLU A 199 40.62 -0.93 4.59
N PHE A 200 40.65 -0.35 3.39
CA PHE A 200 39.79 0.76 3.02
C PHE A 200 38.30 0.39 3.12
N TRP A 201 37.91 -0.81 2.66
CA TRP A 201 36.51 -1.23 2.57
C TRP A 201 35.88 -1.53 3.94
N SER A 202 36.72 -1.81 4.95
CA SER A 202 36.31 -1.99 6.35
C SER A 202 36.57 -0.77 7.24
N SER A 203 37.10 0.32 6.66
CA SER A 203 37.47 1.53 7.37
C SER A 203 36.27 2.33 7.89
N SER A 204 36.52 3.13 8.92
CA SER A 204 35.51 4.06 9.46
C SER A 204 35.16 5.17 8.48
N GLU A 205 36.11 5.61 7.67
CA GLU A 205 36.01 6.68 6.68
C GLU A 205 35.05 6.26 5.57
N PHE A 206 35.21 5.04 5.06
CA PHE A 206 34.32 4.49 4.05
C PHE A 206 32.93 4.22 4.62
N ALA A 207 32.84 3.59 5.79
CA ALA A 207 31.55 3.37 6.46
C ALA A 207 30.78 4.68 6.72
N GLU A 208 31.47 5.74 7.16
CA GLU A 208 30.86 7.05 7.40
C GLU A 208 30.28 7.66 6.13
N SER A 209 30.97 7.50 4.99
CA SER A 209 30.49 8.00 3.70
C SER A 209 29.16 7.37 3.25
N LEU A 210 28.81 6.19 3.76
CA LEU A 210 27.61 5.42 3.40
C LEU A 210 26.42 5.74 4.32
N ARG A 211 26.64 6.35 5.49
CA ARG A 211 25.60 6.50 6.53
C ARG A 211 24.37 7.28 6.08
N ASP A 212 24.54 8.26 5.20
CA ASP A 212 23.42 9.06 4.70
C ASP A 212 22.48 8.27 3.75
N GLY A 213 22.94 7.12 3.23
CA GLY A 213 22.16 6.25 2.36
C GLY A 213 22.13 6.68 0.89
N ASP A 214 22.90 7.69 0.49
CA ASP A 214 22.94 8.15 -0.91
C ASP A 214 23.46 7.08 -1.88
N ILE A 215 24.25 6.13 -1.38
CA ILE A 215 24.74 4.97 -2.15
C ILE A 215 23.59 4.13 -2.71
N LEU A 216 22.44 4.09 -2.02
CA LEU A 216 21.28 3.29 -2.40
C LEU A 216 20.73 3.66 -3.80
N PHE A 217 21.01 4.87 -4.27
CA PHE A 217 20.54 5.39 -5.55
C PHE A 217 21.57 5.29 -6.68
N VAL A 218 22.78 4.81 -6.40
CA VAL A 218 23.77 4.48 -7.44
C VAL A 218 23.26 3.29 -8.26
N ASP A 219 22.77 2.25 -7.57
CA ASP A 219 22.03 1.15 -8.19
C ASP A 219 20.94 0.65 -7.23
N THR A 220 19.75 1.23 -7.35
CA THR A 220 18.59 0.86 -6.53
C THR A 220 18.25 -0.62 -6.64
N LYS A 221 18.43 -1.22 -7.83
CA LYS A 221 18.08 -2.62 -8.05
C LYS A 221 19.03 -3.54 -7.29
N TYR A 222 20.32 -3.27 -7.35
CA TYR A 222 21.32 -3.99 -6.55
C TYR A 222 20.99 -3.93 -5.06
N PHE A 223 20.73 -2.72 -4.53
CA PHE A 223 20.47 -2.57 -3.10
C PHE A 223 19.14 -3.19 -2.68
N VAL A 224 18.11 -3.18 -3.52
CA VAL A 224 16.87 -3.92 -3.23
C VAL A 224 17.17 -5.42 -3.09
N GLU A 225 17.88 -6.04 -4.04
CA GLU A 225 18.22 -7.47 -3.96
C GLU A 225 19.12 -7.78 -2.76
N PHE A 226 20.10 -6.91 -2.48
CA PHE A 226 20.94 -6.99 -1.29
C PHE A 226 20.10 -7.05 0.00
N PHE A 227 19.16 -6.13 0.16
CA PHE A 227 18.29 -6.10 1.35
C PHE A 227 17.29 -7.26 1.39
N VAL A 228 16.79 -7.73 0.24
CA VAL A 228 15.95 -8.94 0.16
C VAL A 228 16.74 -10.17 0.62
N GLY A 229 18.01 -10.30 0.25
CA GLY A 229 18.92 -11.33 0.76
C GLY A 229 19.06 -11.25 2.28
N LEU A 230 19.34 -10.06 2.83
CA LEU A 230 19.41 -9.85 4.28
C LEU A 230 18.10 -10.21 5.00
N MET A 231 16.94 -9.96 4.39
CA MET A 231 15.64 -10.25 4.98
C MET A 231 15.33 -11.75 5.04
N TYR A 232 15.56 -12.48 3.95
CA TYR A 232 15.05 -13.84 3.79
C TYR A 232 16.12 -14.94 3.86
N GLU A 233 17.36 -14.63 3.49
CA GLU A 233 18.47 -15.59 3.54
C GLU A 233 19.19 -15.51 4.90
N GLU A 234 19.45 -14.30 5.39
CA GLU A 234 20.14 -14.09 6.68
C GLU A 234 19.21 -13.88 7.89
N ASP A 235 17.91 -13.58 7.67
CA ASP A 235 16.96 -13.14 8.71
C ASP A 235 17.55 -12.04 9.62
N ALA A 236 18.20 -11.06 9.01
CA ALA A 236 19.00 -10.06 9.71
C ALA A 236 18.15 -9.21 10.67
N LYS A 237 18.45 -9.30 11.97
CA LYS A 237 17.66 -8.65 13.04
C LYS A 237 17.61 -7.13 12.94
N ASP A 238 18.70 -6.50 12.53
CA ASP A 238 18.79 -5.06 12.37
C ASP A 238 17.95 -4.55 11.18
N VAL A 239 17.89 -5.31 10.09
CA VAL A 239 17.00 -5.02 8.95
C VAL A 239 15.54 -5.12 9.38
N TRP A 240 15.13 -6.22 10.02
CA TRP A 240 13.77 -6.37 10.50
C TRP A 240 13.39 -5.32 11.56
N LYS A 241 14.33 -4.89 12.39
CA LYS A 241 14.10 -3.77 13.32
C LYS A 241 13.73 -2.49 12.58
N VAL A 242 14.51 -2.10 11.55
CA VAL A 242 14.24 -0.88 10.78
C VAL A 242 12.95 -0.99 9.97
N ILE A 243 12.62 -2.17 9.43
CA ILE A 243 11.32 -2.44 8.79
C ILE A 243 10.17 -2.26 9.77
N ASN A 244 10.26 -2.86 10.96
CA ASN A 244 9.22 -2.75 11.99
C ASN A 244 9.02 -1.29 12.44
N GLU A 245 10.11 -0.55 12.65
CA GLU A 245 10.04 0.88 12.97
C GLU A 245 9.36 1.67 11.85
N PHE A 246 9.75 1.44 10.59
CA PHE A 246 9.16 2.13 9.44
C PHE A 246 7.65 1.86 9.33
N LEU A 247 7.23 0.61 9.43
CA LEU A 247 5.81 0.23 9.37
C LEU A 247 4.97 0.79 10.53
N MET A 248 5.60 1.10 11.67
CA MET A 248 4.94 1.75 12.80
C MET A 248 4.84 3.27 12.64
N GLU A 249 5.84 3.89 12.00
CA GLU A 249 5.94 5.34 11.80
C GLU A 249 5.17 5.84 10.56
N GLU A 250 5.10 5.03 9.50
CA GLU A 250 4.48 5.42 8.23
C GLU A 250 2.95 5.38 8.31
N TYR A 251 2.29 6.32 7.63
CA TYR A 251 0.82 6.35 7.59
C TYR A 251 0.28 5.09 6.90
N PHE A 252 -0.68 4.42 7.56
CA PHE A 252 -1.33 3.22 7.02
C PHE A 252 -1.91 3.43 5.62
N SER A 253 -2.51 4.60 5.38
CA SER A 253 -3.05 4.95 4.07
C SER A 253 -1.97 5.03 2.99
N SER A 254 -0.76 5.47 3.33
CA SER A 254 0.39 5.48 2.41
C SER A 254 0.88 4.07 2.13
N LEU A 255 1.04 3.25 3.17
CA LEU A 255 1.42 1.83 3.03
C LEU A 255 0.43 1.09 2.13
N CYS A 256 -0.87 1.23 2.39
CA CYS A 256 -1.91 0.56 1.61
C CYS A 256 -1.91 0.97 0.13
N LYS A 257 -1.75 2.26 -0.16
CA LYS A 257 -1.73 2.76 -1.55
C LYS A 257 -0.55 2.22 -2.36
N HIS A 258 0.61 2.04 -1.75
CA HIS A 258 1.80 1.57 -2.48
C HIS A 258 1.89 0.04 -2.50
N LEU A 259 1.53 -0.62 -1.39
CA LEU A 259 1.76 -2.05 -1.22
C LEU A 259 0.57 -2.91 -1.61
N LEU A 260 -0.67 -2.49 -1.32
CA LEU A 260 -1.83 -3.35 -1.59
C LEU A 260 -2.19 -3.39 -3.07
N ILE A 261 -1.96 -2.31 -3.82
CA ILE A 261 -2.35 -2.23 -5.23
C ILE A 261 -1.61 -3.28 -6.07
N THR A 262 -0.38 -3.61 -5.69
CA THR A 262 0.52 -4.49 -6.45
C THR A 262 0.42 -5.97 -6.07
N LEU A 263 -0.32 -6.29 -5.00
CA LEU A 263 -0.55 -7.67 -4.57
C LEU A 263 -1.32 -8.49 -5.61
N GLU A 264 -1.10 -9.79 -5.67
CA GLU A 264 -2.00 -10.66 -6.41
C GLU A 264 -3.36 -10.80 -5.68
N GLU A 265 -4.35 -11.43 -6.33
CA GLU A 265 -5.67 -11.60 -5.73
C GLU A 265 -5.63 -12.50 -4.48
N GLU A 266 -4.83 -13.56 -4.50
CA GLU A 266 -4.65 -14.48 -3.38
C GLU A 266 -4.00 -13.78 -2.16
N GLU A 267 -3.07 -12.88 -2.44
CA GLU A 267 -2.38 -12.09 -1.43
C GLU A 267 -3.30 -11.02 -0.84
N LEU A 268 -4.11 -10.37 -1.67
CA LEU A 268 -5.14 -9.45 -1.19
C LEU A 268 -6.20 -10.18 -0.35
N CYS A 269 -6.59 -11.41 -0.71
CA CYS A 269 -7.45 -12.25 0.13
C CYS A 269 -6.83 -12.49 1.51
N THR A 270 -5.53 -12.80 1.54
CA THR A 270 -4.78 -12.97 2.79
C THR A 270 -4.83 -11.71 3.66
N VAL A 271 -4.66 -10.53 3.06
CA VAL A 271 -4.79 -9.25 3.78
C VAL A 271 -6.16 -9.13 4.41
N LEU A 272 -7.21 -9.43 3.65
CA LEU A 272 -8.60 -9.34 4.13
C LEU A 272 -8.84 -10.32 5.29
N GLU A 273 -8.34 -11.55 5.22
CA GLU A 273 -8.42 -12.53 6.33
C GLU A 273 -7.72 -12.03 7.60
N LEU A 274 -6.52 -11.46 7.47
CA LEU A 274 -5.78 -10.90 8.61
C LEU A 274 -6.51 -9.69 9.20
N LEU A 275 -7.07 -8.82 8.37
CA LEU A 275 -7.87 -7.67 8.81
C LEU A 275 -9.09 -8.12 9.63
N ARG A 276 -9.82 -9.15 9.18
CA ARG A 276 -10.97 -9.69 9.92
C ARG A 276 -10.60 -10.10 11.34
N LYS A 277 -9.45 -10.74 11.52
CA LYS A 277 -8.95 -11.17 12.83
C LYS A 277 -8.74 -9.98 13.76
N TYR A 278 -8.23 -8.86 13.26
CA TYR A 278 -7.99 -7.67 14.08
C TYR A 278 -9.27 -6.88 14.38
N LEU A 279 -10.18 -6.80 13.40
CA LEU A 279 -11.42 -6.01 13.51
C LEU A 279 -12.49 -6.70 14.37
N GLY A 280 -12.51 -8.03 14.43
CA GLY A 280 -13.45 -8.79 15.27
C GLY A 280 -13.34 -8.51 16.78
N LEU A 281 -12.34 -7.76 17.23
CA LEU A 281 -12.00 -7.53 18.64
C LEU A 281 -12.52 -6.21 19.24
N ARG A 282 -13.11 -5.28 18.47
CA ARG A 282 -13.34 -3.88 18.92
C ARG A 282 -14.68 -3.23 18.51
N MET A 283 -15.79 -3.92 18.60
CA MET A 283 -17.10 -3.37 18.18
C MET A 283 -17.84 -2.53 19.26
N GLU A 284 -17.14 -1.65 19.99
CA GLU A 284 -17.79 -0.84 21.06
C GLU A 284 -18.16 0.59 20.66
N SER A 285 -17.64 1.14 19.55
CA SER A 285 -18.05 2.49 19.10
C SER A 285 -17.81 2.68 17.60
N ILE A 286 -18.83 2.45 16.78
CA ILE A 286 -18.77 2.70 15.34
C ILE A 286 -19.31 4.09 15.05
N ASP A 287 -18.45 4.95 14.52
CA ASP A 287 -18.88 6.23 13.94
C ASP A 287 -19.46 6.00 12.54
N PHE A 288 -20.77 5.87 12.49
CA PHE A 288 -21.55 5.71 11.27
C PHE A 288 -21.54 6.93 10.33
N GLY A 289 -20.89 8.03 10.72
CA GLY A 289 -20.66 9.21 9.88
C GLY A 289 -19.51 9.05 8.87
N ASN A 290 -18.61 8.08 9.10
CA ASN A 290 -17.48 7.80 8.21
C ASN A 290 -17.78 6.61 7.29
N SER A 291 -17.71 6.78 5.97
CA SER A 291 -17.96 5.69 5.01
C SER A 291 -17.02 4.50 5.18
N SER A 292 -15.78 4.70 5.66
CA SER A 292 -14.84 3.58 5.83
C SER A 292 -15.25 2.60 6.94
N CYS A 293 -16.12 3.01 7.88
CA CYS A 293 -16.59 2.15 8.96
C CYS A 293 -17.39 0.93 8.45
N TRP A 294 -17.98 1.04 7.26
CA TRP A 294 -18.83 -0.03 6.73
C TRP A 294 -18.04 -1.23 6.25
N LEU A 295 -16.86 -1.01 5.65
CA LEU A 295 -15.99 -2.13 5.30
C LEU A 295 -15.51 -2.84 6.56
N GLU A 296 -15.21 -2.10 7.62
CA GLU A 296 -14.81 -2.67 8.91
C GLU A 296 -15.93 -3.53 9.53
N LEU A 297 -17.18 -3.04 9.46
CA LEU A 297 -18.37 -3.76 9.88
C LEU A 297 -18.59 -5.05 9.08
N VAL A 298 -18.51 -4.97 7.75
CA VAL A 298 -18.63 -6.15 6.88
C VAL A 298 -17.56 -7.16 7.24
N LEU A 299 -16.29 -6.75 7.35
CA LEU A 299 -15.20 -7.67 7.68
C LEU A 299 -15.35 -8.30 9.08
N SER A 300 -15.80 -7.55 10.08
CA SER A 300 -15.95 -8.06 11.45
C SER A 300 -17.13 -9.01 11.63
N LYS A 301 -18.27 -8.74 10.97
CA LYS A 301 -19.52 -9.52 11.14
C LYS A 301 -19.71 -10.61 10.09
N SER A 302 -19.13 -10.48 8.89
CA SER A 302 -19.30 -11.48 7.82
C SER A 302 -18.20 -12.56 7.85
N LYS A 303 -18.42 -13.62 8.63
CA LYS A 303 -17.62 -14.85 8.51
C LYS A 303 -17.88 -15.59 7.19
N ASP A 304 -19.01 -15.31 6.54
CA ASP A 304 -19.48 -15.99 5.33
C ASP A 304 -18.92 -15.45 4.02
N CYS A 305 -18.27 -14.27 4.02
CA CYS A 305 -17.79 -13.68 2.78
C CYS A 305 -16.48 -14.37 2.37
N LYS A 306 -16.59 -15.43 1.57
CA LYS A 306 -15.47 -16.34 1.26
C LYS A 306 -14.69 -15.95 0.01
N SER A 307 -15.29 -15.18 -0.91
CA SER A 307 -14.63 -14.79 -2.16
C SER A 307 -14.26 -13.31 -2.18
N LEU A 308 -13.14 -13.00 -2.83
CA LEU A 308 -12.73 -11.63 -3.14
C LEU A 308 -13.82 -10.89 -3.92
N ASP A 309 -14.44 -11.59 -4.87
CA ASP A 309 -15.52 -11.08 -5.72
C ASP A 309 -16.67 -10.49 -4.92
N GLN A 310 -17.12 -11.20 -3.88
CA GLN A 310 -18.16 -10.71 -2.99
C GLN A 310 -17.72 -9.44 -2.26
N LEU A 311 -16.46 -9.35 -1.82
CA LEU A 311 -15.94 -8.17 -1.13
C LEU A 311 -15.75 -6.97 -2.06
N LEU A 312 -15.31 -7.20 -3.29
CA LEU A 312 -15.21 -6.16 -4.32
C LEU A 312 -16.59 -5.56 -4.58
N LEU A 313 -17.58 -6.42 -4.79
CA LEU A 313 -18.95 -6.03 -5.05
C LEU A 313 -19.59 -5.30 -3.87
N LEU A 314 -19.46 -5.86 -2.66
CA LEU A 314 -19.94 -5.23 -1.43
C LEU A 314 -19.31 -3.86 -1.21
N ASN A 315 -17.98 -3.76 -1.36
CA ASN A 315 -17.29 -2.47 -1.21
C ASN A 315 -17.73 -1.46 -2.26
N ALA A 316 -17.97 -1.89 -3.50
CA ALA A 316 -18.47 -1.02 -4.56
C ALA A 316 -19.84 -0.44 -4.21
N PHE A 317 -20.78 -1.28 -3.75
CA PHE A 317 -22.13 -0.83 -3.38
C PHE A 317 -22.14 0.10 -2.18
N ILE A 318 -21.31 -0.17 -1.18
CA ILE A 318 -21.35 0.58 0.08
C ILE A 318 -20.60 1.91 -0.02
N ASN A 319 -19.44 1.92 -0.70
CA ASN A 319 -18.51 3.04 -0.63
C ASN A 319 -18.37 3.83 -1.93
N GLN A 320 -18.75 3.27 -3.08
CA GLN A 320 -18.35 3.79 -4.40
C GLN A 320 -19.53 4.11 -5.31
N GLY A 321 -20.65 4.53 -4.73
CA GLY A 321 -21.87 4.79 -5.49
C GLY A 321 -21.69 5.74 -6.68
N ARG A 322 -20.90 6.82 -6.56
CA ARG A 322 -20.63 7.73 -7.71
C ARG A 322 -19.85 7.06 -8.83
N GLN A 323 -18.88 6.24 -8.47
CA GLN A 323 -17.96 5.61 -9.40
C GLN A 323 -18.67 4.48 -10.14
N LEU A 324 -19.56 3.76 -9.43
CA LEU A 324 -20.48 2.82 -10.04
C LEU A 324 -21.38 3.52 -11.07
N LEU A 325 -21.88 4.73 -10.80
CA LEU A 325 -22.71 5.51 -11.75
C LEU A 325 -21.92 5.79 -13.02
N ARG A 326 -20.66 6.17 -12.87
CA ARG A 326 -19.77 6.48 -13.99
C ARG A 326 -19.49 5.25 -14.85
N LEU A 327 -19.19 4.11 -14.25
CA LEU A 327 -19.04 2.84 -14.97
C LEU A 327 -20.33 2.44 -15.69
N LEU A 328 -21.49 2.73 -15.10
CA LEU A 328 -22.77 2.51 -15.76
C LEU A 328 -23.03 3.49 -16.91
N HIS A 329 -22.36 4.63 -16.98
CA HIS A 329 -22.52 5.63 -18.04
C HIS A 329 -21.53 5.48 -19.20
N ASP A 330 -20.64 4.48 -19.16
CA ASP A 330 -19.70 4.20 -20.24
C ASP A 330 -20.45 3.80 -21.53
N GLU A 331 -20.00 4.31 -22.69
CA GLU A 331 -20.69 4.15 -23.98
C GLU A 331 -20.72 2.69 -24.45
N GLU A 332 -19.74 1.88 -24.02
CA GLU A 332 -19.68 0.44 -24.30
C GLU A 332 -20.78 -0.37 -23.58
N ALA A 333 -21.42 0.18 -22.55
CA ALA A 333 -22.41 -0.48 -21.71
C ALA A 333 -23.87 -0.11 -22.04
N ALA A 334 -24.15 0.44 -23.23
CA ALA A 334 -25.47 0.96 -23.59
C ALA A 334 -26.62 -0.07 -23.50
N LYS A 335 -26.34 -1.37 -23.73
CA LYS A 335 -27.34 -2.45 -23.61
C LYS A 335 -27.64 -2.80 -22.16
N GLU A 336 -26.64 -2.76 -21.30
CA GLU A 336 -26.75 -3.02 -19.87
C GLU A 336 -27.45 -1.85 -19.17
N GLN A 337 -27.22 -0.62 -19.63
CA GLN A 337 -27.92 0.58 -19.14
C GLN A 337 -29.44 0.49 -19.30
N THR A 338 -29.94 0.01 -20.44
CA THR A 338 -31.40 -0.10 -20.65
C THR A 338 -32.01 -1.14 -19.72
N LYS A 339 -31.33 -2.28 -19.52
CA LYS A 339 -31.75 -3.31 -18.54
C LYS A 339 -31.76 -2.77 -17.11
N ILE A 340 -30.74 -2.00 -16.73
CA ILE A 340 -30.66 -1.37 -15.40
C ILE A 340 -31.82 -0.38 -15.21
N LYS A 341 -32.10 0.48 -16.19
CA LYS A 341 -33.22 1.43 -16.13
C LYS A 341 -34.58 0.73 -15.99
N ASP A 342 -34.78 -0.38 -16.70
CA ASP A 342 -35.99 -1.20 -16.58
C ASP A 342 -36.14 -1.80 -15.17
N ILE A 343 -35.07 -2.40 -14.63
CA ILE A 343 -35.08 -2.97 -13.28
C ILE A 343 -35.29 -1.89 -12.22
N VAL A 344 -34.62 -0.74 -12.33
CA VAL A 344 -34.80 0.42 -11.44
C VAL A 344 -36.23 0.91 -11.48
N SER A 345 -36.84 1.04 -12.67
CA SER A 345 -38.25 1.39 -12.82
C SER A 345 -39.16 0.39 -12.10
N GLN A 346 -38.92 -0.91 -12.26
CA GLN A 346 -39.67 -1.96 -11.57
C GLN A 346 -39.51 -1.86 -10.04
N ILE A 347 -38.30 -1.60 -9.53
CA ILE A 347 -38.06 -1.37 -8.10
C ILE A 347 -38.83 -0.15 -7.61
N CYS A 348 -38.78 0.97 -8.33
CA CYS A 348 -39.52 2.18 -8.01
C CYS A 348 -41.04 1.91 -7.95
N THR A 349 -41.58 1.11 -8.86
CA THR A 349 -43.01 0.74 -8.83
C THR A 349 -43.38 -0.09 -7.59
N VAL A 350 -42.55 -1.08 -7.22
CA VAL A 350 -42.74 -1.90 -6.01
C VAL A 350 -42.66 -1.04 -4.74
N SER A 351 -41.81 -0.01 -4.76
CA SER A 351 -41.56 0.86 -3.60
C SER A 351 -42.65 1.90 -3.33
N SER A 352 -43.58 2.16 -4.25
CA SER A 352 -44.47 3.34 -4.22
C SER A 352 -45.54 3.41 -3.09
N ASN A 353 -45.56 2.45 -2.15
CA ASN A 353 -46.50 2.39 -1.02
C ASN A 353 -46.01 3.14 0.25
N ALA A 354 -46.95 3.50 1.14
CA ALA A 354 -46.68 4.29 2.36
C ALA A 354 -45.74 3.60 3.38
N ASN A 355 -45.62 2.27 3.34
CA ASN A 355 -44.67 1.46 4.13
C ASN A 355 -43.41 1.12 3.33
N TYR A 356 -42.79 2.16 2.79
CA TYR A 356 -41.81 2.13 1.70
C TYR A 356 -40.72 1.05 1.81
N LEU A 357 -40.18 0.72 3.00
CA LEU A 357 -39.08 -0.26 3.15
C LEU A 357 -39.42 -1.49 3.98
N VAL A 358 -40.61 -1.56 4.59
CA VAL A 358 -40.95 -2.65 5.52
C VAL A 358 -40.85 -4.02 4.84
N PRO A 359 -41.39 -4.24 3.62
CA PRO A 359 -41.28 -5.53 2.93
C PRO A 359 -39.83 -5.94 2.59
N LEU A 360 -38.98 -4.97 2.24
CA LEU A 360 -37.57 -5.26 1.96
C LEU A 360 -36.80 -5.56 3.23
N LEU A 361 -37.03 -4.80 4.31
CA LEU A 361 -36.35 -4.97 5.58
C LEU A 361 -36.74 -6.30 6.25
N SER A 362 -38.02 -6.69 6.20
CA SER A 362 -38.51 -7.96 6.74
C SER A 362 -37.85 -9.17 6.06
N GLU A 363 -37.68 -9.13 4.74
CA GLU A 363 -36.89 -10.15 4.03
C GLU A 363 -35.40 -10.05 4.34
N CYS A 364 -34.83 -8.83 4.40
CA CYS A 364 -33.43 -8.62 4.77
C CYS A 364 -33.06 -9.18 6.15
N PHE A 365 -33.98 -9.18 7.12
CA PHE A 365 -33.75 -9.77 8.45
C PHE A 365 -33.65 -11.31 8.43
N LYS A 366 -34.20 -11.97 7.41
CA LYS A 366 -34.11 -13.43 7.24
C LYS A 366 -32.79 -13.88 6.60
N LEU A 367 -32.05 -12.94 6.02
CA LEU A 367 -30.83 -13.18 5.26
C LEU A 367 -29.57 -13.10 6.12
N LYS A 368 -28.45 -13.58 5.57
CA LYS A 368 -27.15 -13.41 6.21
C LYS A 368 -26.75 -11.94 6.17
N PHE A 369 -26.00 -11.48 7.19
CA PHE A 369 -25.56 -10.09 7.32
C PHE A 369 -24.94 -9.51 6.05
N ALA A 370 -24.08 -10.26 5.36
CA ALA A 370 -23.44 -9.79 4.12
C ALA A 370 -24.47 -9.58 2.99
N GLU A 371 -25.47 -10.45 2.86
CA GLU A 371 -26.54 -10.33 1.87
C GLU A 371 -27.46 -9.16 2.20
N THR A 372 -27.79 -8.96 3.48
CA THR A 372 -28.55 -7.82 3.94
C THR A 372 -27.86 -6.50 3.61
N VAL A 373 -26.56 -6.39 3.96
CA VAL A 373 -25.75 -5.20 3.64
C VAL A 373 -25.72 -4.93 2.14
N LYS A 374 -25.59 -5.99 1.34
CA LYS A 374 -25.59 -5.90 -0.13
C LYS A 374 -26.89 -5.31 -0.66
N PHE A 375 -28.04 -5.84 -0.22
CA PHE A 375 -29.35 -5.39 -0.71
C PHE A 375 -29.68 -3.98 -0.24
N LEU A 376 -29.35 -3.63 1.01
CA LEU A 376 -29.51 -2.26 1.49
C LEU A 376 -28.59 -1.27 0.77
N GLY A 377 -27.36 -1.68 0.46
CA GLY A 377 -26.43 -0.89 -0.35
C GLY A 377 -26.97 -0.63 -1.75
N LEU A 378 -27.43 -1.67 -2.44
CA LEU A 378 -28.08 -1.55 -3.75
C LEU A 378 -29.33 -0.68 -3.70
N GLN A 379 -30.23 -0.91 -2.74
CA GLN A 379 -31.46 -0.13 -2.60
C GLN A 379 -31.19 1.35 -2.37
N SER A 380 -30.19 1.66 -1.54
CA SER A 380 -29.81 3.05 -1.25
C SER A 380 -29.41 3.82 -2.50
N TRP A 381 -29.03 3.12 -3.56
CA TRP A 381 -28.56 3.67 -4.81
C TRP A 381 -29.65 3.83 -5.86
N VAL A 382 -30.64 2.94 -5.82
CA VAL A 382 -31.78 2.92 -6.78
C VAL A 382 -32.69 4.14 -6.58
N ASP A 383 -32.89 4.57 -5.34
CA ASP A 383 -33.95 5.56 -5.01
C ASP A 383 -33.47 7.00 -4.80
N LEU A 384 -32.16 7.22 -4.70
CA LEU A 384 -31.64 8.44 -4.06
C LEU A 384 -30.48 9.10 -4.80
N PRO A 385 -30.48 10.44 -4.89
CA PRO A 385 -29.27 11.22 -5.11
C PRO A 385 -28.16 10.80 -4.14
N GLU A 386 -26.91 10.73 -4.58
CA GLU A 386 -25.87 10.02 -3.84
C GLU A 386 -25.53 10.60 -2.44
N HIS A 387 -25.79 11.89 -2.20
CA HIS A 387 -25.68 12.47 -0.84
C HIS A 387 -26.75 11.95 0.13
N LEU A 388 -27.93 11.56 -0.38
CA LEU A 388 -29.01 10.94 0.39
C LEU A 388 -28.82 9.42 0.51
N SER A 389 -28.26 8.79 -0.53
CA SER A 389 -27.96 7.35 -0.56
C SER A 389 -27.10 6.93 0.64
N LYS A 390 -25.98 7.60 0.87
CA LYS A 390 -25.07 7.30 2.00
C LYS A 390 -25.74 7.49 3.36
N PHE A 391 -26.55 8.55 3.49
CA PHE A 391 -27.25 8.87 4.74
C PHE A 391 -28.38 7.88 5.05
N CYS A 392 -29.13 7.46 4.04
CA CYS A 392 -30.20 6.46 4.18
C CYS A 392 -29.63 5.08 4.45
N PHE A 393 -28.59 4.65 3.71
CA PHE A 393 -27.87 3.40 3.99
C PHE A 393 -27.38 3.34 5.45
N SER A 394 -26.74 4.41 5.92
CA SER A 394 -26.28 4.52 7.31
C SER A 394 -27.41 4.38 8.32
N THR A 395 -28.55 5.02 8.05
CA THR A 395 -29.73 4.99 8.92
C THR A 395 -30.38 3.59 8.95
N TRP A 396 -30.54 2.94 7.80
CA TRP A 396 -31.12 1.60 7.72
C TRP A 396 -30.24 0.54 8.38
N MET A 397 -28.92 0.64 8.18
CA MET A 397 -27.97 -0.24 8.84
C MET A 397 -27.97 -0.07 10.36
N LYS A 398 -28.15 1.16 10.88
CA LYS A 398 -28.33 1.38 12.33
C LYS A 398 -29.56 0.65 12.84
N TRP A 399 -30.70 0.74 12.13
CA TRP A 399 -31.91 0.01 12.52
C TRP A 399 -31.67 -1.50 12.55
N LEU A 400 -31.02 -2.03 11.52
CA LEU A 400 -30.68 -3.44 11.44
C LEU A 400 -29.81 -3.88 12.64
N LEU A 401 -28.78 -3.12 12.95
CA LEU A 401 -27.88 -3.42 14.06
C LEU A 401 -28.55 -3.30 15.43
N THR A 402 -29.59 -2.46 15.58
CA THR A 402 -30.35 -2.33 16.83
C THR A 402 -31.45 -3.36 17.01
N GLU A 403 -31.99 -3.96 15.93
CA GLU A 403 -33.04 -4.98 16.00
C GLU A 403 -32.47 -6.41 16.01
N VAL A 404 -31.24 -6.60 15.52
CA VAL A 404 -30.53 -7.91 15.49
C VAL A 404 -29.66 -8.11 16.75
N ALA A 405 -29.44 -7.06 17.56
CA ALA A 405 -28.76 -7.14 18.86
C ALA A 405 -29.77 -7.44 19.98
#